data_AF-A0A6N7WVA6-F1
#
_entry.id   AF-A0A6N7WVA6-F1
#
_cell.length_a   1.000
_cell.length_b   1.000
_cell.length_c   1.000
_cell.angle_alpha   90.00
_cell.angle_beta   90.00
_cell.angle_gamma   90.00
#
_symmetry.space_group_name_H-M   'P 1'
#
loop_
_entity.id
_entity.type
_entity.pdbx_description
1 polymer ?
#
loop_
_entity_poly.entity_id
_entity_poly.type
_entity_poly.pdbx_seq_one_letter_code
_entity_poly.pdbx_strand_id
1 'polypeptide(L)' 'MSDLHKPGEDNRPAGKYVEVGPRGGAVPHPRKVTIDRGDRLPPTQEKGRKWVRKG' A
#
# COMPACT_ATOMS: atom_id res chain seq x y z
N MET A 1 -15.20 2.06 -1.68
CA MET A 1 -14.28 2.01 -0.53
C MET A 1 -12.94 1.59 -1.09
N SER A 2 -11.89 2.40 -0.96
CA SER A 2 -10.55 1.97 -1.38
C SER A 2 -10.09 0.83 -0.48
N ASP A 3 -9.80 -0.34 -1.04
CA ASP A 3 -9.27 -1.45 -0.24
C ASP A 3 -7.94 -1.05 0.39
N LEU A 4 -7.90 -1.11 1.72
CA LEU A 4 -6.72 -0.77 2.50
C LEU A 4 -5.94 -2.04 2.82
N HIS A 5 -4.75 -2.17 2.23
CA HIS A 5 -3.91 -3.35 2.37
C HIS A 5 -2.83 -3.14 3.44
N LYS A 6 -2.57 -4.15 4.26
CA LYS A 6 -1.49 -4.11 5.25
C LYS A 6 -0.14 -4.33 4.55
N PRO A 7 0.95 -3.78 5.12
CA PRO A 7 2.29 -4.17 4.70
C PRO A 7 2.49 -5.68 4.85
N GLY A 8 3.26 -6.29 3.94
CA GLY A 8 3.57 -7.71 3.93
C GLY A 8 2.49 -8.61 3.35
N GLU A 9 1.31 -8.09 3.01
CA GLU A 9 0.29 -8.88 2.31
C GLU A 9 0.79 -9.32 0.94
N ASP A 10 0.54 -10.59 0.61
CA ASP A 10 0.85 -11.20 -0.67
C ASP A 10 -0.41 -11.30 -1.55
N ASN A 11 -0.23 -11.85 -2.76
CA ASN A 11 -1.31 -12.15 -3.70
C ASN A 11 -2.18 -10.94 -4.05
N ARG A 12 -1.60 -9.73 -3.98
CA ARG A 12 -2.26 -8.50 -4.40
C ARG A 12 -2.10 -8.30 -5.91
N PRO A 13 -3.07 -7.64 -6.58
CA PRO A 13 -2.95 -7.34 -8.00
C PRO A 13 -1.67 -6.57 -8.31
N ALA A 14 -1.02 -6.88 -9.42
CA ALA A 14 0.11 -6.09 -9.89
C ALA A 14 -0.30 -4.62 -10.13
N GLY A 15 0.64 -3.71 -9.96
CA GLY A 15 0.48 -2.30 -10.25
C GLY A 15 1.00 -1.38 -9.17
N LYS A 16 0.58 -0.11 -9.25
CA LYS A 16 1.06 0.97 -8.39
C LYS A 16 0.27 1.00 -7.09
N TYR A 17 0.99 1.13 -5.97
CA TYR A 17 0.44 1.29 -4.63
C TYR A 17 0.99 2.54 -3.99
N VAL A 18 0.15 3.22 -3.20
CA VAL A 18 0.51 4.43 -2.46
C VAL A 18 0.23 4.21 -0.98
N GLU A 19 1.19 4.59 -0.17
CA GLU A 19 1.09 4.55 1.28
C GLU A 19 0.08 5.59 1.77
N VAL A 20 -0.78 5.15 2.70
CA VAL A 20 -1.85 5.94 3.30
C VAL A 20 -1.90 5.70 4.80
N GLY A 21 -2.58 6.58 5.52
CA GLY A 21 -2.78 6.45 6.96
C GLY A 21 -3.62 5.22 7.31
N PRO A 22 -3.75 4.89 8.61
CA PRO A 22 -4.46 3.69 9.09
C PRO A 22 -5.91 3.55 8.58
N ARG A 23 -6.54 4.70 8.28
CA ARG A 23 -7.91 4.83 7.78
C ARG A 23 -8.01 5.25 6.31
N GLY A 24 -6.91 5.23 5.56
CA GLY A 24 -6.89 5.57 4.13
C GLY A 24 -6.72 7.05 3.80
N GLY A 25 -6.47 7.90 4.80
CA GLY A 25 -6.14 9.31 4.58
C GLY A 25 -4.76 9.49 3.95
N ALA A 26 -4.55 10.61 3.25
CA ALA A 26 -3.24 10.97 2.73
C ALA A 26 -2.23 11.18 3.89
N VAL A 27 -0.98 10.81 3.64
CA VAL A 27 0.14 11.04 4.56
C VAL A 27 1.17 11.96 3.89
N PRO A 28 1.94 12.75 4.67
CA PRO A 28 3.03 13.52 4.11
C PRO A 28 4.09 12.58 3.53
N HIS A 29 4.63 12.94 2.36
CA HIS A 29 5.67 12.18 1.63
C HIS A 29 5.35 10.68 1.48
N PRO A 30 4.19 10.33 0.89
CA PRO A 30 3.75 8.94 0.84
C PRO A 30 4.70 8.12 -0.02
N ARG A 31 5.10 6.95 0.49
CA ARG A 31 5.82 5.96 -0.33
C ARG A 31 4.93 5.50 -1.48
N LYS A 32 5.50 5.41 -2.68
CA LYS A 32 4.84 4.88 -3.87
C LYS A 32 5.66 3.71 -4.39
N VAL A 33 5.02 2.58 -4.63
CA VAL A 33 5.68 1.35 -5.07
C VAL A 33 4.91 0.74 -6.23
N THR A 34 5.61 0.01 -7.09
CA THR A 34 4.98 -0.85 -8.09
C THR A 34 5.34 -2.28 -7.71
N ILE A 35 4.35 -3.16 -7.65
CA ILE A 35 4.55 -4.59 -7.36
C ILE A 35 4.07 -5.42 -8.54
N ASP A 36 4.71 -6.58 -8.75
CA ASP A 36 4.31 -7.56 -9.73
C ASP A 36 3.42 -8.66 -9.10
N ARG A 37 2.87 -9.52 -9.95
CA ARG A 37 2.00 -10.62 -9.48
C ARG A 37 2.83 -11.61 -8.67
N GLY A 38 2.42 -11.84 -7.42
CA GLY A 38 3.11 -12.75 -6.49
C GLY A 38 4.02 -12.03 -5.51
N ASP A 39 4.30 -10.74 -5.72
CA ASP A 39 5.05 -9.94 -4.79
C ASP A 39 4.26 -9.66 -3.51
N ARG A 40 5.02 -9.40 -2.43
CA ARG A 40 4.49 -8.87 -1.18
C ARG A 40 4.52 -7.36 -1.18
N LEU A 41 3.50 -6.74 -0.61
CA LEU A 41 3.54 -5.32 -0.33
C LEU A 41 4.69 -5.00 0.65
N PRO A 42 5.54 -4.02 0.36
CA PRO A 42 6.66 -3.71 1.23
C PRO A 42 6.20 -3.12 2.57
N PRO A 43 7.08 -3.08 3.58
CA PRO A 43 6.79 -2.35 4.81
C PRO A 43 6.50 -0.87 4.53
N THR A 44 5.55 -0.31 5.27
CA THR A 44 5.23 1.13 5.27
C THR A 44 6.28 1.91 6.04
N GLN A 45 6.37 3.23 5.80
CA GLN A 45 7.34 4.09 6.49
C GLN A 45 7.07 4.21 7.99
N GLU A 46 5.80 4.13 8.40
CA GLU A 46 5.40 4.16 9.81
C GLU A 46 4.43 3.03 10.16
N LYS A 47 4.37 2.70 11.45
CA LYS A 47 3.46 1.68 11.99
C LYS A 47 2.00 2.08 11.80
N GLY A 48 1.18 1.11 11.38
CA GLY A 48 -0.27 1.28 11.25
C GLY A 48 -0.72 1.91 9.94
N ARG A 49 0.21 2.42 9.12
CA ARG A 49 -0.07 2.84 7.75
C ARG A 49 -0.39 1.64 6.86
N LYS A 50 -1.02 1.91 5.72
CA LYS A 50 -1.56 0.91 4.79
C LYS A 50 -1.24 1.29 3.35
N TRP A 51 -1.55 0.40 2.43
CA TRP A 51 -1.39 0.59 1.00
C TRP A 51 -2.74 0.69 0.32
N VAL A 52 -2.86 1.60 -0.65
CA VAL A 52 -4.00 1.68 -1.57
C VAL A 52 -3.48 1.55 -2.98
N ARG A 53 -4.10 0.65 -3.76
CA ARG A 53 -3.81 0.53 -5.18
C ARG A 53 -4.24 1.81 -5.91
N LYS A 54 -3.35 2.39 -6.70
CA LYS A 54 -3.70 3.41 -7.68
C LYS A 54 -4.01 2.70 -8.98
N GLY A 55 -5.25 2.88 -9.44
CA GLY A 55 -5.71 2.45 -10.75
C GLY A 55 -4.89 3.12 -11.85
#